data_AF-A0A3M6EXV5-F1
#
_entry.id   AF-A0A3M6EXV5-F1
#
_cell.length_a   1.000
_cell.length_b   1.000
_cell.length_c   1.000
_cell.angle_alpha   90.00
_cell.angle_beta   90.00
_cell.angle_gamma   90.00
#
_symmetry.space_group_name_H-M   'P 1'
#
loop_
_entity.id
_entity.type
_entity.pdbx_description
1 polymer ?
#
loop_
_entity_poly.entity_id
_entity_poly.type
_entity_poly.pdbx_seq_one_letter_code
_entity_poly.pdbx_strand_id
1 'polypeptide(L)'
;MSAALPYFFSDSLRARFTQDIQDAIDSSRISLDEGNWLRLLNAANSESTADERVPRADRLIIGDGSPDNAELAGALFISDPARTAAPVFLSTLAFGIERFESRSSLLGTLQQRFNEVSAISTLEAERIDGSLFEARTLAVMREQAGHLENLSVQLQNLPDMRAAAGKALQTVLSQKGLGSIDVFSQLLQLVDTEAGTDPRGSVVGTQYLADAAV
;
A
#
# COMPACT_ATOMS: atom_id res chain seq x y z
N MET A 1 -4.18 -31.42 -11.96
CA MET A 1 -4.39 -30.52 -10.81
C MET A 1 -4.44 -29.12 -11.36
N SER A 2 -5.61 -28.48 -11.37
CA SER A 2 -5.73 -27.11 -11.89
C SER A 2 -5.07 -26.18 -10.88
N ALA A 3 -3.91 -25.63 -11.21
CA ALA A 3 -3.28 -24.61 -10.38
C ALA A 3 -4.22 -23.40 -10.38
N ALA A 4 -4.76 -23.04 -9.21
CA ALA A 4 -5.55 -21.83 -9.09
C ALA A 4 -4.70 -20.66 -9.60
N LEU A 5 -5.20 -19.95 -10.62
CA LEU A 5 -4.51 -18.79 -11.17
C LEU A 5 -4.26 -17.80 -10.03
N PRO A 6 -3.06 -17.23 -9.89
CA PRO A 6 -2.81 -16.32 -8.79
C PRO A 6 -3.74 -15.11 -8.89
N TYR A 7 -4.12 -14.58 -7.72
CA TYR A 7 -5.26 -13.68 -7.56
C TYR A 7 -5.19 -12.40 -8.44
N PHE A 8 -3.99 -11.93 -8.76
CA PHE A 8 -3.75 -10.70 -9.53
C PHE A 8 -3.41 -10.93 -11.01
N PHE A 9 -3.62 -12.14 -11.55
CA PHE A 9 -3.40 -12.39 -12.98
C PHE A 9 -4.57 -11.90 -13.83
N SER A 10 -4.29 -11.60 -15.10
CA SER A 10 -5.24 -10.99 -16.04
C SER A 10 -6.57 -11.74 -16.12
N ASP A 11 -6.55 -13.06 -16.21
CA ASP A 11 -7.76 -13.88 -16.26
C ASP A 11 -8.56 -13.86 -14.95
N SER A 12 -7.87 -13.91 -13.81
CA SER A 12 -8.49 -13.78 -12.48
C SER A 12 -9.14 -12.40 -12.31
N LEU A 13 -8.44 -11.34 -12.73
CA LEU A 13 -8.94 -9.97 -12.68
C LEU A 13 -10.12 -9.75 -13.62
N ARG A 14 -10.12 -10.37 -14.80
CA ARG A 14 -11.25 -10.34 -15.74
C ARG A 14 -12.47 -11.06 -15.21
N ALA A 15 -12.29 -12.26 -14.67
CA ALA A 15 -13.36 -13.03 -14.04
C ALA A 15 -13.97 -12.23 -12.86
N ARG A 16 -13.10 -11.65 -12.02
CA ARG A 16 -13.53 -10.81 -10.91
C ARG A 16 -14.28 -9.56 -11.36
N PHE A 17 -13.77 -8.83 -12.35
CA PHE A 17 -14.46 -7.67 -12.89
C PHE A 17 -15.87 -8.02 -13.41
N THR A 18 -16.02 -9.19 -14.02
CA THR A 18 -17.33 -9.71 -14.45
C THR A 18 -18.26 -9.95 -13.27
N GLN A 19 -17.74 -10.53 -12.19
CA GLN A 19 -18.48 -10.74 -10.95
C GLN A 19 -18.86 -9.42 -10.27
N ASP A 20 -17.92 -8.47 -10.17
CA ASP A 20 -18.13 -7.17 -9.55
C ASP A 20 -19.24 -6.37 -10.27
N ILE A 21 -19.34 -6.49 -11.60
CA ILE A 21 -20.46 -5.93 -12.38
C ILE A 21 -21.78 -6.59 -11.96
N GLN A 22 -21.81 -7.92 -11.88
CA GLN A 22 -23.03 -8.65 -11.51
C GLN A 22 -23.47 -8.27 -10.10
N ASP A 23 -22.55 -8.24 -9.14
CA ASP A 23 -22.82 -7.87 -7.76
C ASP A 23 -23.34 -6.42 -7.65
N ALA A 24 -22.82 -5.50 -8.48
CA ALA A 24 -23.29 -4.12 -8.53
C ALA A 24 -24.70 -3.98 -9.14
N ILE A 25 -25.06 -4.81 -10.13
CA ILE A 25 -26.43 -4.89 -10.67
C ILE A 25 -27.37 -5.45 -9.61
N ASP A 26 -27.01 -6.57 -8.99
CA ASP A 26 -27.84 -7.25 -7.99
C ASP A 26 -28.07 -6.36 -6.76
N SER A 27 -27.08 -5.56 -6.40
CA SER A 27 -27.16 -4.56 -5.33
C SER A 27 -27.79 -3.23 -5.77
N SER A 28 -28.27 -3.11 -7.02
CA SER A 28 -28.84 -1.88 -7.58
C SER A 28 -27.94 -0.65 -7.51
N ARG A 29 -26.60 -0.84 -7.46
CA ARG A 29 -25.61 0.25 -7.54
C ARG A 29 -25.45 0.78 -8.96
N ILE A 30 -25.71 -0.09 -9.94
CA ILE A 30 -25.76 0.25 -11.37
C ILE A 30 -26.99 -0.41 -11.99
N SER A 31 -27.47 0.15 -13.09
CA SER A 31 -28.51 -0.44 -13.92
C SER A 31 -27.98 -1.62 -14.75
N LEU A 32 -28.90 -2.44 -15.26
CA LEU A 32 -28.57 -3.54 -16.17
C LEU A 32 -27.90 -3.04 -17.46
N ASP A 33 -28.35 -1.90 -18.00
CA ASP A 33 -27.79 -1.31 -19.21
C ASP A 33 -26.36 -0.82 -18.99
N GLU A 34 -26.10 -0.15 -17.86
CA GLU A 34 -24.74 0.25 -17.45
C GLU A 34 -23.85 -1.00 -17.27
N GLY A 35 -24.37 -2.05 -16.64
CA GLY A 35 -23.63 -3.30 -16.49
C GLY A 35 -23.30 -3.99 -17.83
N ASN A 36 -24.24 -4.02 -18.76
CA ASN A 36 -24.01 -4.53 -20.12
C ASN A 36 -22.97 -3.70 -20.87
N TRP A 37 -23.02 -2.38 -20.72
CA TRP A 37 -22.05 -1.46 -21.30
C TRP A 37 -20.65 -1.69 -20.72
N LEU A 38 -20.50 -1.86 -19.41
CA LEU A 38 -19.22 -2.16 -18.77
C LEU A 38 -18.62 -3.51 -19.22
N ARG A 39 -19.45 -4.53 -19.47
CA ARG A 39 -18.99 -5.84 -19.97
C ARG A 39 -18.33 -5.76 -21.34
N LEU A 40 -18.55 -4.70 -22.11
CA LEU A 40 -17.85 -4.49 -23.39
C LEU A 40 -16.33 -4.40 -23.20
N LEU A 41 -15.85 -3.94 -22.03
CA LEU A 41 -14.41 -3.93 -21.68
C LEU A 41 -13.80 -5.34 -21.60
N ASN A 42 -14.61 -6.38 -21.33
CA ASN A 42 -14.14 -7.76 -21.35
C ASN A 42 -13.99 -8.30 -22.78
N ALA A 43 -14.80 -7.81 -23.72
CA ALA A 43 -14.80 -8.27 -25.11
C ALA A 43 -13.78 -7.53 -25.97
N ALA A 44 -13.40 -6.30 -25.57
CA ALA A 44 -12.35 -5.51 -26.20
C ALA A 44 -10.95 -6.08 -25.89
N ASN A 45 -10.66 -7.28 -26.40
CA ASN A 45 -9.29 -7.77 -26.50
C ASN A 45 -8.68 -7.19 -27.77
N SER A 46 -7.66 -6.35 -27.62
CA SER A 46 -6.64 -6.00 -28.61
C SER A 46 -7.12 -5.57 -30.01
N GLU A 47 -6.63 -4.41 -30.42
CA GLU A 47 -6.74 -3.84 -31.77
C GLU A 47 -8.03 -3.04 -32.03
N SER A 48 -7.88 -1.74 -31.82
CA SER A 48 -8.39 -0.71 -32.74
C SER A 48 -9.85 -0.87 -33.18
N THR A 49 -10.79 -0.69 -32.26
CA THR A 49 -12.04 -0.06 -32.65
C THR A 49 -12.23 1.16 -31.78
N ALA A 50 -11.93 2.33 -32.36
CA ALA A 50 -12.46 3.60 -31.91
C ALA A 50 -13.97 3.64 -32.15
N ASP A 51 -14.69 2.63 -31.65
CA ASP A 51 -16.14 2.68 -31.57
C ASP A 51 -16.45 3.51 -30.33
N GLU A 52 -17.02 4.68 -30.56
CA GLU A 52 -17.46 5.64 -29.52
C GLU A 52 -18.44 5.01 -28.51
N ARG A 53 -18.96 3.81 -28.80
CA ARG A 53 -19.83 3.04 -27.91
C ARG A 53 -19.08 2.23 -26.85
N VAL A 54 -17.78 1.97 -27.03
CA VAL A 54 -17.00 1.16 -26.08
C VAL A 54 -16.57 2.06 -24.90
N PRO A 55 -16.75 1.60 -23.64
CA PRO A 55 -16.25 2.33 -22.48
C PRO A 55 -14.75 2.60 -22.60
N ARG A 56 -14.32 3.80 -22.22
CA ARG A 56 -12.90 4.13 -22.07
C ARG A 56 -12.47 3.80 -20.64
N ALA A 57 -11.44 2.97 -20.50
CA ALA A 57 -10.81 2.67 -19.22
C ALA A 57 -9.42 3.32 -19.13
N ASP A 58 -9.20 4.10 -18.07
CA ASP A 58 -7.94 4.77 -17.75
C ASP A 58 -7.44 4.28 -16.38
N ARG A 59 -6.13 4.34 -16.18
CA ARG A 59 -5.48 4.13 -14.88
C ARG A 59 -5.48 5.45 -14.10
N LEU A 60 -5.66 5.37 -12.80
CA LEU A 60 -5.51 6.51 -11.90
C LEU A 60 -4.07 6.60 -11.39
N ILE A 61 -3.46 7.79 -11.49
CA ILE A 61 -2.08 8.06 -11.08
C ILE A 61 -2.05 9.29 -10.19
N ILE A 62 -1.16 9.28 -9.21
CA ILE A 62 -0.90 10.41 -8.34
C ILE A 62 0.27 11.21 -8.93
N GLY A 63 0.03 12.44 -9.37
CA GLY A 63 0.99 13.27 -10.12
C GLY A 63 2.23 13.75 -9.35
N ASP A 64 2.34 13.45 -8.05
CA ASP A 64 3.47 13.86 -7.21
C ASP A 64 4.61 12.82 -7.15
N GLY A 65 4.45 11.67 -7.84
CA GLY A 65 5.42 10.58 -7.81
C GLY A 65 5.48 9.82 -6.47
N SER A 66 4.50 10.04 -5.58
CA SER A 66 4.30 9.25 -4.37
C SER A 66 4.05 7.77 -4.73
N PRO A 67 4.50 6.80 -3.90
CA PRO A 67 4.16 5.40 -4.11
C PRO A 67 2.64 5.25 -4.29
N ASP A 68 2.26 4.54 -5.36
CA ASP A 68 0.85 4.29 -5.67
C ASP A 68 0.14 3.72 -4.44
N ASN A 69 -0.96 4.36 -4.04
CA ASN A 69 -1.84 3.77 -3.04
C ASN A 69 -2.30 2.39 -3.54
N ALA A 70 -2.21 1.35 -2.71
CA ALA A 70 -2.55 -0.03 -3.08
C ALA A 70 -3.94 -0.16 -3.74
N GLU A 71 -4.92 0.63 -3.28
CA GLU A 71 -6.25 0.65 -3.89
C GLU A 71 -6.26 1.29 -5.28
N LEU A 72 -5.46 2.32 -5.51
CA LEU A 72 -5.37 3.03 -6.78
C LEU A 72 -4.51 2.29 -7.82
N ALA A 73 -3.49 1.55 -7.38
CA ALA A 73 -2.61 0.80 -8.25
C ALA A 73 -3.38 -0.15 -9.19
N GLY A 74 -4.41 -0.80 -8.66
CA GLY A 74 -5.31 -1.66 -9.41
C GLY A 74 -6.65 -1.01 -9.78
N ALA A 75 -6.82 0.31 -9.63
CA ALA A 75 -8.08 0.97 -9.94
C ALA A 75 -8.22 1.25 -11.44
N LEU A 76 -9.44 1.08 -11.96
CA LEU A 76 -9.81 1.49 -13.30
C LEU A 76 -10.84 2.60 -13.23
N PHE A 77 -10.53 3.74 -13.84
CA PHE A 77 -11.47 4.81 -14.09
C PHE A 77 -12.13 4.58 -15.45
N ILE A 78 -13.46 4.45 -15.46
CA ILE A 78 -14.21 4.09 -16.67
C ILE A 78 -15.16 5.24 -17.00
N SER A 79 -15.09 5.72 -18.24
CA SER A 79 -15.88 6.85 -18.72
C SER A 79 -16.40 6.63 -20.15
N ASP A 80 -17.44 7.37 -20.49
CA ASP A 80 -17.98 7.41 -21.85
C ASP A 80 -17.17 8.42 -22.68
N PRO A 81 -16.41 7.99 -23.71
CA PRO A 81 -15.58 8.90 -24.50
C PRO A 81 -16.39 9.88 -25.35
N ALA A 82 -17.65 9.54 -25.69
CA ALA A 82 -18.52 10.37 -26.51
C ALA A 82 -19.34 11.36 -25.68
N ARG A 83 -19.59 11.07 -24.41
CA ARG A 83 -20.44 11.88 -23.52
C ARG A 83 -19.73 12.24 -22.22
N THR A 84 -19.14 13.42 -22.18
CA THR A 84 -18.44 13.95 -20.99
C THR A 84 -19.37 14.19 -19.78
N ALA A 85 -20.67 14.37 -20.01
CA ALA A 85 -21.67 14.55 -18.96
C ALA A 85 -22.30 13.23 -18.48
N ALA A 86 -21.87 12.08 -19.04
CA ALA A 86 -22.35 10.78 -18.59
C ALA A 86 -21.77 10.43 -17.20
N PRO A 87 -22.45 9.56 -16.44
CA PRO A 87 -21.89 8.97 -15.23
C PRO A 87 -20.56 8.29 -15.51
N VAL A 88 -19.68 8.33 -14.52
CA VAL A 88 -18.38 7.65 -14.55
C VAL A 88 -18.38 6.51 -13.54
N PHE A 89 -17.53 5.52 -13.79
CA PHE A 89 -17.43 4.33 -12.94
C PHE A 89 -16.01 4.15 -12.43
N LEU A 90 -15.91 3.61 -11.23
CA LEU A 90 -14.65 3.22 -10.62
C LEU A 90 -14.69 1.73 -10.35
N SER A 91 -13.68 1.00 -10.82
CA SER A 91 -13.47 -0.41 -10.49
C SER A 91 -12.25 -0.53 -9.59
N THR A 92 -12.43 -0.83 -8.31
CA THR A 92 -11.34 -1.10 -7.36
C THR A 92 -11.30 -2.56 -6.94
N LEU A 93 -10.19 -2.99 -6.36
CA LEU A 93 -10.08 -4.35 -5.83
C LEU A 93 -10.76 -4.50 -4.46
N ALA A 94 -10.96 -3.45 -3.66
CA ALA A 94 -11.73 -3.60 -2.43
C ALA A 94 -13.24 -3.48 -2.63
N PHE A 95 -13.69 -2.56 -3.48
CA PHE A 95 -15.12 -2.17 -3.53
C PHE A 95 -15.85 -2.63 -4.80
N GLY A 96 -15.14 -3.20 -5.78
CA GLY A 96 -15.72 -3.60 -7.05
C GLY A 96 -16.15 -2.38 -7.86
N ILE A 97 -17.33 -2.43 -8.47
CA ILE A 97 -17.89 -1.35 -9.31
C ILE A 97 -18.67 -0.33 -8.48
N GLU A 98 -18.24 0.93 -8.57
CA GLU A 98 -18.90 2.10 -8.01
C GLU A 98 -19.29 3.07 -9.14
N ARG A 99 -20.46 3.72 -9.03
CA ARG A 99 -20.98 4.69 -10.00
C ARG A 99 -20.97 6.10 -9.40
N PHE A 100 -20.59 7.08 -10.20
CA PHE A 100 -20.57 8.50 -9.83
C PHE A 100 -21.24 9.34 -10.91
N GLU A 101 -21.99 10.37 -10.50
CA GLU A 101 -22.67 11.27 -11.44
C GLU A 101 -21.70 12.07 -12.31
N SER A 102 -20.49 12.32 -11.81
CA SER A 102 -19.47 13.09 -12.52
C SER A 102 -18.07 12.72 -12.05
N ARG A 103 -17.07 13.07 -12.87
CA ARG A 103 -15.65 12.97 -12.49
C ARG A 103 -15.35 13.77 -11.22
N SER A 104 -15.97 14.93 -11.03
CA SER A 104 -15.79 15.77 -9.84
C SER A 104 -16.28 15.07 -8.56
N SER A 105 -17.42 14.38 -8.64
CA SER A 105 -17.97 13.60 -7.51
C SER A 105 -17.08 12.41 -7.14
N LEU A 106 -16.52 11.73 -8.15
CA LEU A 106 -15.52 10.67 -7.95
C LEU A 106 -14.28 11.22 -7.24
N LEU A 107 -13.72 12.33 -7.73
CA LEU A 107 -12.53 12.95 -7.13
C LEU A 107 -12.76 13.36 -5.68
N GLY A 108 -13.90 13.99 -5.37
CA GLY A 108 -14.25 14.35 -3.99
C GLY A 108 -14.36 13.12 -3.07
N THR A 109 -14.88 12.00 -3.59
CA THR A 109 -14.97 10.74 -2.82
C THR A 109 -13.59 10.14 -2.58
N LEU A 110 -12.71 10.14 -3.59
CA LEU A 110 -11.34 9.65 -3.46
C LEU A 110 -10.54 10.49 -2.45
N GLN A 111 -10.68 11.82 -2.46
CA GLN A 111 -10.05 12.70 -1.49
C GLN A 111 -10.52 12.43 -0.05
N GLN A 112 -11.81 12.13 0.15
CA GLN A 112 -12.33 11.77 1.48
C GLN A 112 -11.86 10.39 1.95
N ARG A 113 -11.77 9.42 1.02
CA ARG A 113 -11.39 8.03 1.34
C ARG A 113 -9.90 7.90 1.61
N PHE A 114 -9.09 8.65 0.88
CA PHE A 114 -7.64 8.61 0.94
C PHE A 114 -7.16 9.95 1.45
N ASN A 115 -7.16 10.15 2.79
CA ASN A 115 -6.65 11.36 3.45
C ASN A 115 -5.18 11.70 3.07
N GLU A 116 -4.44 10.75 2.48
CA GLU A 116 -3.09 10.92 1.92
C GLU A 116 -3.07 11.53 0.51
N VAL A 117 -4.20 11.52 -0.22
CA VAL A 117 -4.43 12.36 -1.40
C VAL A 117 -4.71 13.77 -0.91
N SER A 118 -3.68 14.37 -0.33
CA SER A 118 -3.71 15.78 0.05
C SER A 118 -4.11 16.63 -1.16
N ALA A 119 -4.68 17.82 -0.93
CA ALA A 119 -5.22 18.72 -1.96
C ALA A 119 -4.23 19.18 -3.06
N ILE A 120 -3.01 18.62 -3.08
CA ILE A 120 -1.87 18.97 -3.92
C ILE A 120 -1.53 17.84 -4.91
N SER A 121 -1.97 16.60 -4.67
CA SER A 121 -1.70 15.51 -5.59
C SER A 121 -2.77 15.48 -6.69
N THR A 122 -2.41 15.95 -7.89
CA THR A 122 -3.29 15.88 -9.06
C THR A 122 -3.53 14.42 -9.41
N LEU A 123 -4.76 13.94 -9.17
CA LEU A 123 -5.17 12.63 -9.66
C LEU A 123 -5.31 12.72 -11.19
N GLU A 124 -4.39 12.06 -11.87
CA GLU A 124 -4.35 12.01 -13.31
C GLU A 124 -4.95 10.70 -13.81
N ALA A 125 -5.57 10.77 -14.99
CA ALA A 125 -6.12 9.61 -15.66
C ALA A 125 -5.26 9.33 -16.88
N GLU A 126 -4.44 8.28 -16.81
CA GLU A 126 -3.61 7.84 -17.92
C GLU A 126 -4.33 6.77 -18.72
N ARG A 127 -4.37 6.93 -20.04
CA ARG A 127 -4.98 5.94 -20.93
C ARG A 127 -4.23 4.62 -20.83
N ILE A 128 -4.98 3.53 -20.67
CA ILE A 128 -4.42 2.20 -20.77
C ILE A 128 -4.36 1.81 -22.25
N ASP A 129 -3.13 1.65 -22.76
CA ASP A 129 -2.90 1.13 -24.09
C ASP A 129 -2.74 -0.40 -24.05
N GLY A 130 -3.43 -1.10 -24.96
CA GLY A 130 -3.36 -2.56 -25.05
C GLY A 130 -4.35 -3.31 -24.14
N SER A 131 -3.92 -4.45 -23.62
CA SER A 131 -4.76 -5.35 -22.81
C SER A 131 -5.02 -4.77 -21.42
N LEU A 132 -6.27 -4.40 -21.15
CA LEU A 132 -6.72 -3.78 -19.90
C LEU A 132 -6.29 -4.56 -18.65
N PHE A 133 -6.53 -5.87 -18.65
CA PHE A 133 -6.27 -6.71 -17.48
C PHE A 133 -4.79 -7.08 -17.32
N GLU A 134 -4.02 -7.08 -18.40
CA GLU A 134 -2.55 -7.21 -18.31
C GLU A 134 -1.93 -5.93 -17.74
N ALA A 135 -2.37 -4.76 -18.21
CA ALA A 135 -1.92 -3.49 -17.66
C ALA A 135 -2.29 -3.38 -16.17
N ARG A 136 -3.50 -3.79 -15.79
CA ARG A 136 -3.93 -3.85 -14.38
C ARG A 136 -3.08 -4.82 -13.56
N THR A 137 -2.74 -5.99 -14.11
CA THR A 137 -1.83 -6.96 -13.47
C THR A 137 -0.47 -6.33 -13.20
N LEU A 138 0.14 -5.68 -14.20
CA LEU A 138 1.45 -5.05 -14.07
C LEU A 138 1.44 -3.92 -13.03
N ALA A 139 0.38 -3.12 -13.00
CA ALA A 139 0.25 -2.03 -12.06
C ALA A 139 0.19 -2.54 -10.60
N VAL A 140 -0.60 -3.59 -10.34
CA VAL A 140 -0.66 -4.24 -9.02
C VAL A 140 0.70 -4.85 -8.65
N MET A 141 1.35 -5.55 -9.57
CA MET A 141 2.66 -6.17 -9.29
C MET A 141 3.74 -5.14 -8.96
N ARG A 142 3.73 -3.96 -9.61
CA ARG A 142 4.66 -2.87 -9.29
C ARG A 142 4.44 -2.31 -7.90
N GLU A 143 3.18 -2.10 -7.50
CA GLU A 143 2.87 -1.64 -6.15
C GLU A 143 3.30 -2.67 -5.10
N GLN A 144 3.01 -3.94 -5.31
CA GLN A 144 3.43 -5.01 -4.39
C GLN A 144 4.95 -5.11 -4.26
N ALA A 145 5.69 -4.95 -5.36
CA ALA A 145 7.14 -4.92 -5.34
C ALA A 145 7.68 -3.72 -4.53
N GLY A 146 7.11 -2.53 -4.75
CA GLY A 146 7.48 -1.33 -4.00
C GLY A 146 7.15 -1.45 -2.51
N HIS A 147 6.00 -2.06 -2.17
CA HIS A 147 5.63 -2.33 -0.78
C HIS A 147 6.64 -3.26 -0.09
N LEU A 148 7.06 -4.34 -0.77
CA LEU A 148 8.06 -5.27 -0.23
C LEU A 148 9.44 -4.61 -0.07
N GLU A 149 9.84 -3.74 -1.00
CA GLU A 149 11.07 -2.96 -0.87
C GLU A 149 11.03 -2.04 0.35
N ASN A 150 9.93 -1.30 0.52
CA ASN A 150 9.73 -0.44 1.69
C ASN A 150 9.74 -1.24 3.00
N LEU A 151 9.06 -2.39 3.03
CA LEU A 151 9.06 -3.28 4.19
C LEU A 151 10.47 -3.80 4.49
N SER A 152 11.23 -4.19 3.47
CA SER A 152 12.62 -4.63 3.61
C SER A 152 13.49 -3.54 4.24
N VAL A 153 13.36 -2.29 3.76
CA VAL A 153 14.06 -1.13 4.35
C VAL A 153 13.64 -0.90 5.80
N GLN A 154 12.35 -1.01 6.12
CA GLN A 154 11.88 -0.87 7.50
C GLN A 154 12.42 -1.97 8.41
N LEU A 155 12.42 -3.22 7.96
CA LEU A 155 12.96 -4.36 8.71
C LEU A 155 14.47 -4.23 8.93
N GLN A 156 15.23 -3.76 7.93
CA GLN A 156 16.66 -3.48 8.08
C GLN A 156 16.96 -2.36 9.08
N ASN A 157 16.03 -1.41 9.23
CA ASN A 157 16.14 -0.29 10.17
C ASN A 157 15.59 -0.61 11.56
N LEU A 158 15.04 -1.81 11.79
CA LEU A 158 14.59 -2.19 13.13
C LEU A 158 15.81 -2.28 14.07
N PRO A 159 15.79 -1.54 15.19
CA PRO A 159 16.84 -1.70 16.18
C PRO A 159 16.77 -3.12 16.75
N ASP A 160 17.93 -3.77 16.88
CA ASP A 160 18.02 -4.99 17.65
C ASP A 160 17.69 -4.74 19.14
N MET A 161 17.42 -5.81 19.90
CA MET A 161 17.01 -5.71 21.30
C MET A 161 18.02 -4.93 22.15
N ARG A 162 19.32 -5.10 21.86
CA ARG A 162 20.41 -4.38 22.52
C ARG A 162 20.36 -2.88 22.23
N ALA A 163 20.15 -2.49 20.99
CA ALA A 163 20.02 -1.10 20.57
C ALA A 163 18.75 -0.45 21.16
N ALA A 164 17.65 -1.19 21.22
CA ALA A 164 16.40 -0.72 21.82
C ALA A 164 16.53 -0.52 23.34
N ALA A 165 17.01 -1.54 24.06
CA ALA A 165 17.22 -1.49 25.52
C ALA A 165 18.27 -0.43 25.90
N GLY A 166 19.38 -0.38 25.15
CA GLY A 166 20.40 0.66 25.31
C GLY A 166 19.84 2.06 25.10
N LYS A 167 19.09 2.34 24.01
CA LYS A 167 18.48 3.67 23.79
C LYS A 167 17.48 4.06 24.87
N ALA A 168 16.67 3.11 25.35
CA ALA A 168 15.76 3.34 26.46
C ALA A 168 16.51 3.72 27.75
N LEU A 169 17.55 2.95 28.10
CA LEU A 169 18.41 3.24 29.24
C LEU A 169 19.11 4.60 29.10
N GLN A 170 19.65 4.91 27.92
CA GLN A 170 20.28 6.20 27.62
C GLN A 170 19.32 7.37 27.82
N THR A 171 18.06 7.21 27.43
CA THR A 171 17.01 8.22 27.60
C THR A 171 16.72 8.44 29.09
N VAL A 172 16.57 7.36 29.87
CA VAL A 172 16.34 7.45 31.33
C VAL A 172 17.52 8.11 32.04
N LEU A 173 18.75 7.74 31.69
CA LEU A 173 19.97 8.35 32.26
C LEU A 173 20.06 9.84 31.93
N SER A 174 19.74 10.21 30.69
CA SER A 174 19.73 11.62 30.26
C SER A 174 18.69 12.44 31.03
N GLN A 175 17.48 11.90 31.23
CA GLN A 175 16.43 12.53 32.04
C GLN A 175 16.82 12.70 33.52
N LYS A 176 17.65 11.80 34.05
CA LYS A 176 18.18 11.88 35.42
C LYS A 176 19.42 12.78 35.55
N GLY A 177 19.81 13.49 34.49
CA GLY A 177 20.99 14.37 34.49
C GLY A 177 22.33 13.63 34.33
N LEU A 178 22.30 12.34 34.00
CA LEU A 178 23.47 11.49 33.76
C LEU A 178 23.77 11.32 32.27
N GLY A 179 23.48 12.35 31.45
CA GLY A 179 23.66 12.31 29.99
C GLY A 179 25.11 12.16 29.51
N SER A 180 26.10 12.28 30.40
CA SER A 180 27.51 12.01 30.10
C SER A 180 27.87 10.51 30.06
N ILE A 181 26.97 9.64 30.52
CA ILE A 181 27.12 8.19 30.45
C ILE A 181 26.65 7.74 29.08
N ASP A 182 27.55 7.17 28.28
CA ASP A 182 27.19 6.50 27.02
C ASP A 182 27.08 4.99 27.26
N VAL A 183 25.85 4.48 27.23
CA VAL A 183 25.57 3.07 27.55
C VAL A 183 26.13 2.08 26.52
N PHE A 184 26.48 2.54 25.31
CA PHE A 184 26.99 1.68 24.25
C PHE A 184 28.51 1.56 24.26
N SER A 185 29.22 2.50 24.91
CA SER A 185 30.68 2.50 25.00
C SER A 185 31.21 2.26 26.41
N GLN A 186 30.41 2.54 27.45
CA GLN A 186 30.83 2.36 28.84
C GLN A 186 30.58 0.93 29.34
N LEU A 187 31.61 0.38 30.00
CA LEU A 187 31.62 -0.95 30.59
C LEU A 187 31.20 -0.89 32.07
N LEU A 188 30.44 -1.90 32.48
CA LEU A 188 30.09 -2.18 33.87
C LEU A 188 30.91 -3.38 34.36
N GLN A 189 31.41 -3.29 35.59
CA GLN A 189 32.10 -4.39 36.27
C GLN A 189 31.12 -5.15 37.14
N LEU A 190 31.07 -6.47 36.97
CA LEU A 190 30.35 -7.39 37.84
C LEU A 190 31.30 -7.81 38.96
N VAL A 191 30.90 -7.60 40.21
CA VAL A 191 31.74 -7.87 41.38
C VAL A 191 31.03 -8.90 42.27
N ASP A 192 31.75 -9.94 42.66
CA ASP A 192 31.27 -10.92 43.63
C ASP A 192 31.29 -10.30 45.03
N THR A 193 30.12 -10.25 45.65
CA THR A 193 29.94 -9.68 47.00
C THR A 193 29.96 -10.76 48.09
N GLU A 194 30.00 -12.05 47.74
CA GLU A 194 30.06 -13.16 48.71
C GLU A 194 31.50 -13.48 49.15
N ALA A 195 32.52 -12.98 48.45
CA ALA A 195 33.93 -13.13 48.83
C ALA A 195 34.29 -12.18 50.00
N GLY A 196 33.83 -12.54 51.21
CA GLY A 196 33.80 -11.72 52.42
C GLY A 196 35.12 -11.33 53.08
N THR A 197 36.14 -10.85 52.35
CA THR A 197 37.35 -10.27 53.00
C THR A 197 38.07 -9.14 52.26
N ASP A 198 37.68 -8.77 51.04
CA ASP A 198 38.32 -7.65 50.32
C ASP A 198 37.30 -6.53 50.01
N PRO A 199 37.48 -5.28 50.49
CA PRO A 199 36.54 -4.17 50.25
C PRO A 199 36.41 -3.79 48.76
N ARG A 200 37.18 -4.41 47.87
CA ARG A 200 37.10 -4.23 46.41
C ARG A 200 36.28 -5.31 45.70
N GLY A 201 35.95 -6.42 46.37
CA GLY A 201 35.31 -7.59 45.79
C GLY A 201 36.10 -8.19 44.62
N SER A 202 35.83 -9.45 44.27
CA SER A 202 36.48 -10.07 43.11
C SER A 202 35.69 -9.70 41.84
N VAL A 203 36.35 -9.14 40.83
CA VAL A 203 35.69 -8.86 39.53
C VAL A 203 35.44 -10.18 38.81
N VAL A 204 34.17 -10.50 38.61
CA VAL A 204 33.71 -11.75 37.98
C VAL A 204 33.51 -11.59 36.48
N GLY A 205 33.38 -10.36 35.99
CA GLY A 205 33.24 -10.06 34.57
C GLY A 205 33.05 -8.59 34.25
N THR A 206 33.05 -8.28 32.96
CA THR A 206 32.75 -6.95 32.41
C THR A 206 31.78 -7.07 31.25
N GLN A 207 30.79 -6.20 31.18
CA GLN A 207 29.86 -6.09 30.05
C GLN A 207 29.47 -4.64 29.80
N TYR A 208 29.01 -4.29 28.61
CA TYR A 208 28.52 -2.93 28.37
C TYR A 208 27.22 -2.69 29.14
N LEU A 209 26.96 -1.43 29.48
CA LEU A 209 25.69 -1.02 30.10
C LEU A 209 24.47 -1.40 29.23
N ALA A 210 24.60 -1.29 27.91
CA ALA A 210 23.56 -1.73 26.97
C ALA A 210 23.29 -3.24 27.03
N ASP A 211 24.32 -4.06 27.31
CA ASP A 211 24.17 -5.52 27.44
C ASP A 211 23.60 -5.93 28.80
N ALA A 212 23.79 -5.10 29.83
CA ALA A 212 23.16 -5.30 31.15
C ALA A 212 21.67 -4.89 31.20
N ALA A 213 21.21 -4.16 30.19
CA ALA A 213 19.84 -3.69 30.09
C ALA A 213 18.90 -4.67 29.37
N VAL A 214 19.45 -5.71 28.75
CA VAL A 214 18.76 -6.79 28.00
C VAL A 214 18.48 -7.95 28.95
#